data_AF-A0A7T7JII7-F1
#
_entry.id   AF-A0A7T7JII7-F1
#
_cell.length_a   1.000
_cell.length_b   1.000
_cell.length_c   1.000
_cell.angle_alpha   90.00
_cell.angle_beta   90.00
_cell.angle_gamma   90.00
#
_symmetry.space_group_name_H-M   'P 1'
#
loop_
_entity.id
_entity.type
_entity.pdbx_description
1 polymer ?
#
loop_
_entity_poly.entity_id
_entity_poly.type
_entity_poly.pdbx_seq_one_letter_code
_entity_poly.pdbx_strand_id
1 'polypeptide(L)'
;MYTVPAVQGFFRSISLSRGNNLQDTLRVLTLWFDYGHWPDVNEALVEGVKAIQIDTWLQVIPQLIARIDTPRPLVGRLIHQLLTDIGRYHPQALIYPLTVASKSTTTARHNAANKILKNMCEHSNTLVQQAMMVSEELIRVAILWHEMWHEGLEEASRLYFGERNVKGMFEVLEPLHAMMERGPQTLKETSFNQAYGRDLMEAQEWCRKYMKSGNVKDL
;
A
#
# COMPACT_ATOMS: atom_id res chain seq x y z
N MET A 1 -31.04 -16.31 -11.29
CA MET A 1 -30.43 -17.61 -11.67
C MET A 1 -29.73 -17.54 -13.05
N TYR A 2 -29.08 -16.41 -13.38
CA TYR A 2 -28.43 -16.21 -14.70
C TYR A 2 -26.96 -15.80 -14.61
N THR A 3 -26.43 -15.63 -13.39
CA THR A 3 -25.07 -15.16 -13.16
C THR A 3 -24.02 -16.18 -13.58
N VAL A 4 -24.21 -17.47 -13.27
CA VAL A 4 -23.27 -18.54 -13.66
C VAL A 4 -23.18 -18.67 -15.19
N PRO A 5 -24.28 -18.77 -15.96
CA PRO A 5 -24.22 -18.75 -17.42
C PRO A 5 -23.56 -17.49 -18.00
N ALA A 6 -23.80 -16.31 -17.41
CA ALA A 6 -23.17 -15.08 -17.85
C ALA A 6 -21.65 -15.12 -17.65
N VAL A 7 -21.18 -15.57 -16.48
CA VAL A 7 -19.75 -15.74 -16.18
C VAL A 7 -19.10 -16.69 -17.19
N GLN A 8 -19.68 -17.88 -17.40
CA GLN A 8 -19.17 -18.85 -18.36
C GLN A 8 -19.15 -18.31 -19.80
N GLY A 9 -20.20 -17.56 -20.18
CA GLY A 9 -20.30 -16.91 -21.49
C GLY A 9 -19.18 -15.90 -21.72
N PHE A 10 -18.90 -15.03 -20.75
CA PHE A 10 -17.81 -14.07 -20.86
C PHE A 10 -16.43 -14.75 -20.90
N PHE A 11 -16.18 -15.76 -20.06
CA PHE A 11 -14.92 -16.52 -20.13
C PHE A 11 -14.70 -17.16 -21.50
N ARG A 12 -15.75 -17.70 -22.11
CA ARG A 12 -15.70 -18.27 -23.46
C ARG A 12 -15.51 -17.20 -24.54
N SER A 13 -16.12 -16.02 -24.38
CA SER A 13 -15.89 -14.87 -25.26
C SER A 13 -14.42 -14.45 -25.23
N ILE A 14 -13.86 -14.32 -24.03
CA ILE A 14 -12.47 -13.89 -23.82
C ILE A 14 -11.48 -14.90 -24.40
N SER A 15 -11.71 -16.21 -24.23
CA SER A 15 -10.80 -17.25 -24.74
C SER A 15 -10.83 -17.39 -26.26
N LEU A 16 -11.94 -17.04 -26.91
CA LEU A 16 -12.09 -17.08 -28.37
C LEU A 16 -11.73 -15.76 -29.05
N SER A 17 -11.70 -14.66 -28.29
CA SER A 17 -11.34 -13.33 -28.79
C SER A 17 -9.89 -13.29 -29.29
N ARG A 18 -9.69 -12.78 -30.49
CA ARG A 18 -8.36 -12.49 -31.08
C ARG A 18 -7.94 -11.02 -30.91
N GLY A 19 -8.76 -10.20 -30.25
CA GLY A 19 -8.58 -8.75 -30.12
C GLY A 19 -8.69 -8.27 -28.68
N ASN A 20 -8.98 -6.98 -28.52
CA ASN A 20 -9.15 -6.35 -27.21
C ASN A 20 -10.35 -6.97 -26.46
N ASN A 21 -10.05 -7.73 -25.41
CA ASN A 21 -11.03 -8.37 -24.54
C ASN A 21 -11.27 -7.61 -23.23
N LEU A 22 -10.73 -6.38 -23.08
CA LEU A 22 -10.81 -5.60 -21.85
C LEU A 22 -12.25 -5.43 -21.35
N GLN A 23 -13.18 -5.15 -22.26
CA GLN A 23 -14.58 -4.94 -21.88
C GLN A 23 -15.17 -6.21 -21.24
N ASP A 24 -14.94 -7.37 -21.83
CA ASP A 24 -15.43 -8.65 -21.30
C ASP A 24 -14.73 -9.00 -19.98
N THR A 25 -13.42 -8.74 -19.88
CA THR A 25 -12.65 -8.92 -18.64
C THR A 25 -13.21 -8.03 -17.52
N LEU A 26 -13.54 -6.77 -17.81
CA LEU A 26 -14.17 -5.86 -16.84
C LEU A 26 -15.59 -6.32 -16.44
N ARG A 27 -16.35 -6.91 -17.37
CA ARG A 27 -17.66 -7.52 -17.04
C ARG A 27 -17.49 -8.72 -16.12
N VAL A 28 -16.51 -9.59 -16.37
CA VAL A 28 -16.16 -10.70 -15.47
C VAL A 28 -15.79 -10.17 -14.09
N LEU A 29 -14.94 -9.15 -14.00
CA LEU A 29 -14.57 -8.55 -12.70
C LEU A 29 -15.78 -7.97 -11.97
N THR A 30 -16.70 -7.34 -12.68
CA THR A 30 -17.94 -6.81 -12.08
C THR A 30 -18.76 -7.96 -11.46
N LEU A 31 -19.01 -9.02 -12.25
CA LEU A 31 -19.74 -10.20 -11.77
C LEU A 31 -19.02 -10.90 -10.61
N TRP A 32 -17.70 -10.98 -10.68
CA TRP A 32 -16.88 -11.55 -9.63
C TRP A 32 -16.98 -10.76 -8.32
N PHE A 33 -16.81 -9.43 -8.37
CA PHE A 33 -16.83 -8.63 -7.15
C PHE A 33 -18.22 -8.57 -6.54
N ASP A 34 -19.28 -8.51 -7.36
CA ASP A 34 -20.66 -8.43 -6.88
C ASP A 34 -21.17 -9.78 -6.37
N TYR A 35 -20.96 -10.87 -7.12
CA TYR A 35 -21.60 -12.17 -6.90
C TYR A 35 -20.64 -13.32 -6.58
N GLY A 36 -19.33 -13.14 -6.67
CA GLY A 36 -18.33 -14.22 -6.48
C GLY A 36 -18.19 -14.73 -5.04
N HIS A 37 -19.01 -14.23 -4.11
CA HIS A 37 -19.15 -14.78 -2.77
C HIS A 37 -20.19 -15.93 -2.71
N TRP A 38 -20.94 -16.15 -3.79
CA TRP A 38 -21.89 -17.26 -3.90
C TRP A 38 -21.14 -18.51 -4.39
N PRO A 39 -21.29 -19.68 -3.74
CA PRO A 39 -20.51 -20.88 -4.06
C PRO A 39 -20.53 -21.25 -5.54
N ASP A 40 -21.71 -21.35 -6.15
CA ASP A 40 -21.87 -21.73 -7.56
C ASP A 40 -21.19 -20.75 -8.53
N VAL A 41 -21.21 -19.46 -8.19
CA VAL A 41 -20.53 -18.42 -8.98
C VAL A 41 -19.03 -18.49 -8.77
N ASN A 42 -18.57 -18.75 -7.54
CA ASN A 42 -17.15 -18.89 -7.22
C ASN A 42 -16.53 -20.08 -7.95
N GLU A 43 -17.22 -21.22 -8.00
CA GLU A 43 -16.77 -22.40 -8.73
C GLU A 43 -16.59 -22.09 -10.22
N ALA A 44 -17.60 -21.49 -10.86
CA ALA A 44 -17.51 -21.06 -12.25
C ALA A 44 -16.39 -20.03 -12.50
N LEU A 45 -16.13 -19.13 -11.56
CA LEU A 45 -15.02 -18.16 -11.62
C LEU A 45 -13.66 -18.86 -11.50
N VAL A 46 -13.51 -19.82 -10.58
CA VAL A 46 -12.26 -20.56 -10.39
C VAL A 46 -11.88 -21.33 -11.65
N GLU A 47 -12.84 -21.99 -12.30
CA GLU A 47 -12.62 -22.68 -13.56
C GLU A 47 -12.30 -21.71 -14.69
N GLY A 48 -13.08 -20.64 -14.83
CA GLY A 48 -12.89 -19.65 -15.88
C GLY A 48 -11.56 -18.91 -15.80
N VAL A 49 -11.12 -18.53 -14.59
CA VAL A 49 -9.83 -17.87 -14.37
C VAL A 49 -8.66 -18.75 -14.84
N LYS A 50 -8.73 -20.07 -14.59
CA LYS A 50 -7.71 -21.02 -15.04
C LYS A 50 -7.69 -21.23 -16.56
N ALA A 51 -8.83 -21.02 -17.23
CA ALA A 51 -8.96 -21.22 -18.67
C ALA A 51 -8.42 -20.04 -19.50
N ILE A 52 -8.32 -18.84 -18.92
CA ILE A 52 -7.81 -17.64 -19.59
C ILE A 52 -6.28 -17.55 -19.49
N GLN A 53 -5.63 -17.07 -20.56
CA GLN A 53 -4.20 -16.78 -20.57
C GLN A 53 -3.83 -15.66 -19.59
N ILE A 54 -2.72 -15.84 -18.87
CA ILE A 54 -2.30 -14.92 -17.81
C ILE A 54 -2.16 -13.46 -18.27
N ASP A 55 -1.70 -13.24 -19.50
CA ASP A 55 -1.53 -11.92 -20.12
C ASP A 55 -2.82 -11.09 -20.18
N THR A 56 -3.97 -11.75 -20.27
CA THR A 56 -5.28 -11.08 -20.34
C THR A 56 -5.57 -10.28 -19.06
N TRP A 57 -5.05 -10.74 -17.92
CA TRP A 57 -5.29 -10.11 -16.64
C TRP A 57 -4.41 -8.88 -16.39
N LEU A 58 -3.36 -8.67 -17.19
CA LEU A 58 -2.41 -7.57 -17.00
C LEU A 58 -3.09 -6.20 -17.08
N GLN A 59 -4.03 -6.03 -18.00
CA GLN A 59 -4.75 -4.76 -18.19
C GLN A 59 -5.70 -4.43 -17.04
N VAL A 60 -6.04 -5.40 -16.20
CA VAL A 60 -6.98 -5.23 -15.08
C VAL A 60 -6.34 -5.37 -13.70
N ILE A 61 -5.01 -5.36 -13.63
CA ILE A 61 -4.25 -5.33 -12.37
C ILE A 61 -4.73 -4.22 -11.43
N PRO A 62 -4.96 -2.96 -11.87
CA PRO A 62 -5.42 -1.90 -10.96
C PRO A 62 -6.72 -2.24 -10.23
N GLN A 63 -7.67 -2.88 -10.92
CA GLN A 63 -8.97 -3.28 -10.39
C GLN A 63 -8.83 -4.42 -9.38
N LEU A 64 -7.93 -5.38 -9.64
CA LEU A 64 -7.61 -6.46 -8.70
C LEU A 64 -6.95 -5.91 -7.43
N ILE A 65 -5.96 -5.03 -7.58
CA ILE A 65 -5.24 -4.39 -6.46
C ILE A 65 -6.19 -3.51 -5.63
N ALA A 66 -7.12 -2.81 -6.27
CA ALA A 66 -8.15 -2.02 -5.58
C ALA A 66 -9.06 -2.86 -4.67
N ARG A 67 -9.10 -4.18 -4.84
CA ARG A 67 -9.91 -5.13 -4.05
C ARG A 67 -9.08 -6.16 -3.28
N ILE A 68 -7.75 -5.97 -3.19
CA ILE A 68 -6.83 -6.90 -2.51
C ILE A 68 -7.17 -7.13 -1.03
N ASP A 69 -7.87 -6.17 -0.39
CA ASP A 69 -8.28 -6.16 1.01
C ASP A 69 -9.77 -6.49 1.22
N THR A 70 -10.43 -7.09 0.22
CA THR A 70 -11.85 -7.43 0.31
C THR A 70 -12.15 -8.31 1.54
N PRO A 71 -13.22 -8.01 2.31
CA PRO A 71 -13.61 -8.83 3.46
C PRO A 71 -14.29 -10.15 3.06
N ARG A 72 -14.62 -10.33 1.77
CA ARG A 72 -15.30 -11.54 1.24
C ARG A 72 -14.26 -12.65 1.01
N PRO A 73 -14.21 -13.73 1.82
CA PRO A 73 -13.09 -14.67 1.80
C PRO A 73 -12.91 -15.42 0.47
N LEU A 74 -14.01 -15.83 -0.16
CA LEU A 74 -13.98 -16.53 -1.45
C LEU A 74 -13.43 -15.65 -2.59
N VAL A 75 -13.85 -14.38 -2.60
CA VAL A 75 -13.38 -13.39 -3.56
C VAL A 75 -11.91 -13.07 -3.32
N GLY A 76 -11.54 -12.76 -2.07
CA GLY A 76 -10.16 -12.43 -1.69
C GLY A 76 -9.17 -13.55 -1.99
N ARG A 77 -9.54 -14.80 -1.68
CA ARG A 77 -8.70 -15.98 -1.99
C ARG A 77 -8.40 -16.08 -3.48
N LEU A 78 -9.42 -15.93 -4.33
CA LEU A 78 -9.24 -16.03 -5.78
C LEU A 78 -8.42 -14.85 -6.33
N ILE A 79 -8.59 -13.63 -5.79
CA ILE A 79 -7.77 -12.47 -6.17
C ILE A 79 -6.31 -12.72 -5.80
N HIS A 80 -6.03 -13.16 -4.56
CA HIS A 80 -4.67 -13.41 -4.09
C HIS A 80 -4.00 -14.52 -4.89
N GLN A 81 -4.75 -15.57 -5.25
CA GLN A 81 -4.26 -16.63 -6.10
C GLN A 81 -3.88 -16.10 -7.49
N LEU A 82 -4.81 -15.40 -8.16
CA LEU A 82 -4.56 -14.84 -9.48
C LEU A 82 -3.37 -13.86 -9.48
N LEU A 83 -3.27 -12.97 -8.48
CA LEU A 83 -2.13 -12.06 -8.35
C LEU A 83 -0.82 -12.81 -8.07
N THR A 84 -0.86 -13.90 -7.31
CA THR A 84 0.33 -14.74 -7.10
C THR A 84 0.77 -15.40 -8.42
N ASP A 85 -0.19 -15.90 -9.20
CA ASP A 85 0.09 -16.49 -10.51
C ASP A 85 0.64 -15.43 -11.49
N ILE A 86 0.02 -14.26 -11.58
CA ILE A 86 0.54 -13.13 -12.37
C ILE A 86 1.95 -12.77 -11.91
N GLY A 87 2.22 -12.73 -10.60
CA GLY A 87 3.54 -12.41 -10.06
C GLY A 87 4.63 -13.42 -10.42
N ARG A 88 4.26 -14.67 -10.70
CA ARG A 88 5.21 -15.69 -11.19
C ARG A 88 5.59 -15.49 -12.65
N TYR A 89 4.64 -15.09 -13.50
CA TYR A 89 4.89 -14.91 -14.94
C TYR A 89 5.33 -13.50 -15.32
N HIS A 90 4.81 -12.47 -14.63
CA HIS A 90 5.02 -11.05 -14.92
C HIS A 90 5.28 -10.24 -13.63
N PRO A 91 6.34 -10.53 -12.87
CA PRO A 91 6.64 -9.82 -11.62
C PRO A 91 6.76 -8.30 -11.80
N GLN A 92 7.31 -7.86 -12.94
CA GLN A 92 7.43 -6.44 -13.29
C GLN A 92 6.08 -5.70 -13.40
N ALA A 93 4.99 -6.39 -13.72
CA ALA A 93 3.66 -5.78 -13.82
C ALA A 93 3.03 -5.54 -12.44
N LEU A 94 3.44 -6.32 -11.43
CA LEU A 94 2.89 -6.24 -10.08
C LEU A 94 3.78 -5.49 -9.10
N ILE A 95 5.06 -5.31 -9.42
CA ILE A 95 6.02 -4.78 -8.44
C ILE A 95 5.62 -3.41 -7.91
N TYR A 96 5.25 -2.48 -8.79
CA TYR A 96 4.87 -1.12 -8.39
C TYR A 96 3.51 -1.08 -7.66
N PRO A 97 2.42 -1.66 -8.22
CA PRO A 97 1.13 -1.70 -7.52
C PRO A 97 1.20 -2.36 -6.14
N LEU A 98 1.97 -3.44 -5.98
CA LEU A 98 2.12 -4.13 -4.70
C LEU A 98 2.99 -3.36 -3.71
N THR A 99 4.06 -2.69 -4.18
CA THR A 99 4.93 -1.88 -3.30
C THR A 99 4.19 -0.65 -2.77
N VAL A 100 3.33 -0.03 -3.59
CA VAL A 100 2.45 1.04 -3.13
C VAL A 100 1.42 0.49 -2.13
N ALA A 101 0.78 -0.64 -2.43
CA ALA A 101 -0.19 -1.25 -1.53
C ALA A 101 0.43 -1.72 -0.20
N SER A 102 1.71 -2.10 -0.17
CA SER A 102 2.41 -2.49 1.06
C SER A 102 2.73 -1.32 1.98
N LYS A 103 2.62 -0.07 1.53
CA LYS A 103 2.75 1.14 2.38
C LYS A 103 1.38 1.67 2.85
N SER A 104 0.28 0.97 2.54
CA SER A 104 -1.08 1.33 2.96
C SER A 104 -1.23 1.38 4.49
N THR A 105 -1.97 2.37 5.00
CA THR A 105 -2.36 2.47 6.42
C THR A 105 -3.39 1.43 6.81
N THR A 106 -4.21 0.95 5.87
CA THR A 106 -5.14 -0.17 6.08
C THR A 106 -4.39 -1.48 6.27
N THR A 107 -4.47 -2.08 7.47
CA THR A 107 -3.76 -3.31 7.84
C THR A 107 -4.07 -4.50 6.92
N ALA A 108 -5.34 -4.67 6.51
CA ALA A 108 -5.73 -5.76 5.62
C ALA A 108 -5.06 -5.66 4.24
N ARG A 109 -5.01 -4.45 3.65
CA ARG A 109 -4.33 -4.17 2.38
C ARG A 109 -2.82 -4.36 2.50
N HIS A 110 -2.23 -3.82 3.56
CA HIS A 110 -0.80 -3.98 3.87
C HIS A 110 -0.39 -5.45 3.96
N ASN A 111 -1.12 -6.24 4.76
CA ASN A 111 -0.83 -7.66 4.96
C ASN A 111 -1.00 -8.48 3.67
N ALA A 112 -2.06 -8.21 2.90
CA ALA A 112 -2.30 -8.91 1.65
C ALA A 112 -1.22 -8.61 0.60
N ALA A 113 -0.83 -7.33 0.44
CA ALA A 113 0.24 -6.93 -0.46
C ALA A 113 1.58 -7.57 -0.07
N ASN A 114 1.96 -7.52 1.21
CA ASN A 114 3.19 -8.12 1.71
C ASN A 114 3.23 -9.64 1.55
N LYS A 115 2.09 -10.31 1.71
CA LYS A 115 2.00 -11.75 1.47
C LYS A 115 2.31 -12.10 0.02
N ILE A 116 1.77 -11.35 -0.95
CA ILE A 116 2.00 -11.58 -2.37
C ILE A 116 3.43 -11.21 -2.76
N LEU A 117 3.96 -10.08 -2.27
CA LEU A 117 5.37 -9.71 -2.45
C LEU A 117 6.32 -10.80 -1.93
N LYS A 118 6.03 -11.35 -0.75
CA LYS A 118 6.83 -12.44 -0.17
C LYS A 118 6.81 -13.69 -1.04
N ASN A 119 5.66 -14.08 -1.56
CA ASN A 119 5.57 -15.19 -2.52
C ASN A 119 6.38 -14.89 -3.79
N MET A 120 6.35 -13.65 -4.28
CA MET A 120 7.10 -13.25 -5.47
C MET A 120 8.62 -13.28 -5.23
N CYS A 121 9.09 -13.06 -4.00
CA CYS A 121 10.50 -13.22 -3.65
C CYS A 121 11.03 -14.65 -3.87
N GLU A 122 10.17 -15.68 -3.83
CA GLU A 122 10.61 -17.06 -4.06
C GLU A 122 11.18 -17.27 -5.48
N HIS A 123 10.74 -16.47 -6.46
CA HIS A 123 11.15 -16.59 -7.85
C HIS A 123 11.85 -15.33 -8.40
N SER A 124 11.63 -14.16 -7.79
CA SER A 124 12.10 -12.86 -8.29
C SER A 124 12.66 -11.97 -7.18
N ASN A 125 13.37 -12.56 -6.22
CA ASN A 125 13.92 -11.87 -5.05
C ASN A 125 14.68 -10.58 -5.40
N THR A 126 15.63 -10.64 -6.34
CA THR A 126 16.45 -9.49 -6.71
C THR A 126 15.62 -8.33 -7.23
N LEU A 127 14.65 -8.60 -8.10
CA LEU A 127 13.73 -7.59 -8.64
C LEU A 127 12.89 -6.96 -7.52
N VAL A 128 12.39 -7.78 -6.59
CA VAL A 128 11.58 -7.29 -5.47
C VAL A 128 12.41 -6.37 -4.57
N GLN A 129 13.59 -6.82 -4.17
CA GLN A 129 14.50 -6.05 -3.31
C GLN A 129 14.89 -4.71 -3.95
N GLN A 130 15.27 -4.74 -5.23
CA GLN A 130 15.66 -3.52 -5.96
C GLN A 130 14.48 -2.55 -6.07
N ALA A 131 13.29 -3.04 -6.39
CA ALA A 131 12.13 -2.16 -6.52
C ALA A 131 11.64 -1.60 -5.18
N MET A 132 11.73 -2.37 -4.10
CA MET A 132 11.46 -1.85 -2.75
C MET A 132 12.44 -0.74 -2.38
N MET A 133 13.74 -0.94 -2.61
CA MET A 133 14.76 0.09 -2.41
C MET A 133 14.45 1.34 -3.23
N VAL A 134 14.19 1.19 -4.54
CA VAL A 134 13.87 2.32 -5.41
C VAL A 134 12.61 3.05 -4.93
N SER A 135 11.56 2.33 -4.53
CA SER A 135 10.33 2.95 -4.03
C SER A 135 10.56 3.74 -2.74
N GLU A 136 11.39 3.25 -1.83
CA GLU A 136 11.70 3.93 -0.58
C GLU A 136 12.53 5.19 -0.82
N GLU A 137 13.54 5.10 -1.69
CA GLU A 137 14.37 6.26 -2.04
C GLU A 137 13.59 7.30 -2.86
N LEU A 138 12.67 6.89 -3.72
CA LEU A 138 11.80 7.82 -4.44
C LEU A 138 10.92 8.64 -3.49
N ILE A 139 10.38 8.02 -2.43
CA ILE A 139 9.62 8.72 -1.39
C ILE A 139 10.56 9.67 -0.62
N ARG A 140 11.74 9.20 -0.21
CA ARG A 140 12.71 10.01 0.55
C ARG A 140 13.20 11.23 -0.23
N VAL A 141 13.43 11.10 -1.52
CA VAL A 141 13.88 12.21 -2.37
C VAL A 141 12.74 13.18 -2.67
N ALA A 142 11.49 12.71 -2.68
CA ALA A 142 10.31 13.54 -2.89
C ALA A 142 9.86 14.33 -1.65
N ILE A 143 10.25 13.90 -0.44
CA ILE A 143 9.87 14.54 0.82
C ILE A 143 11.11 14.68 1.70
N LEU A 144 11.69 15.88 1.72
CA LEU A 144 12.92 16.16 2.46
C LEU A 144 12.65 16.34 3.96
N TRP A 145 13.66 16.08 4.80
CA TRP A 145 13.55 16.34 6.25
C TRP A 145 13.16 17.78 6.57
N HIS A 146 13.63 18.76 5.79
CA HIS A 146 13.22 20.16 5.96
C HIS A 146 11.71 20.35 5.78
N GLU A 147 11.13 19.71 4.75
CA GLU A 147 9.69 19.80 4.45
C GLU A 147 8.89 19.07 5.53
N MET A 148 9.30 17.85 5.90
CA MET A 148 8.66 17.08 6.98
C MET A 148 8.65 17.83 8.32
N TRP A 149 9.77 18.43 8.70
CA TRP A 149 9.87 19.19 9.94
C TRP A 149 9.11 20.50 9.87
N HIS A 150 9.15 21.22 8.75
CA HIS A 150 8.40 22.46 8.58
C HIS A 150 6.88 22.21 8.67
N GLU A 151 6.35 21.28 7.87
CA GLU A 151 4.93 20.91 7.88
C GLU A 151 4.50 20.36 9.24
N GLY A 152 5.32 19.49 9.84
CA GLY A 152 5.00 18.91 11.14
C GLY A 152 4.99 19.91 12.28
N LEU A 153 5.91 20.89 12.29
CA LEU A 153 5.92 21.97 13.29
C LEU A 153 4.73 22.91 13.09
N GLU A 154 4.35 23.21 11.85
CA GLU A 154 3.17 24.02 11.55
C GLU A 154 1.88 23.35 12.04
N GLU A 155 1.72 22.05 11.78
CA GLU A 155 0.58 21.27 12.25
C GLU A 155 0.55 21.11 13.78
N ALA A 156 1.71 20.84 14.38
CA ALA A 156 1.85 20.80 15.84
C ALA A 156 1.46 22.14 16.49
N SER A 157 1.91 23.25 15.92
CA SER A 157 1.57 24.61 16.35
C SER A 157 0.05 24.88 16.23
N ARG A 158 -0.56 24.48 15.11
CA ARG A 158 -2.01 24.60 14.88
C ARG A 158 -2.82 23.83 15.94
N LEU A 159 -2.43 22.59 16.24
CA LEU A 159 -3.07 21.76 17.26
C LEU A 159 -2.93 22.35 18.65
N TYR A 160 -1.75 22.86 19.01
CA TYR A 160 -1.50 23.44 20.32
C TYR A 160 -2.20 24.79 20.52
N PHE A 161 -1.94 25.77 19.64
CA PHE A 161 -2.46 27.13 19.81
C PHE A 161 -3.90 27.29 19.34
N GLY A 162 -4.30 26.61 18.27
CA GLY A 162 -5.64 26.72 17.69
C GLY A 162 -6.66 25.85 18.41
N GLU A 163 -6.35 24.56 18.60
CA GLU A 163 -7.30 23.58 19.14
C GLU A 163 -7.09 23.26 20.63
N ARG A 164 -6.01 23.76 21.25
CA ARG A 164 -5.58 23.39 22.61
C ARG A 164 -5.39 21.88 22.79
N ASN A 165 -5.06 21.19 21.70
CA ASN A 165 -4.88 19.75 21.66
C ASN A 165 -3.40 19.38 21.81
N VAL A 166 -2.93 19.39 23.06
CA VAL A 166 -1.54 19.04 23.40
C VAL A 166 -1.21 17.59 23.04
N LYS A 167 -2.18 16.67 23.19
CA LYS A 167 -1.96 15.26 22.85
C LYS A 167 -1.73 15.08 21.35
N GLY A 168 -2.56 15.71 20.51
CA GLY A 168 -2.40 15.67 19.06
C GLY A 168 -1.08 16.29 18.60
N MET A 169 -0.65 17.38 19.23
CA MET A 169 0.67 17.97 18.97
C MET A 169 1.80 16.94 19.15
N PHE A 170 1.80 16.17 20.24
CA PHE A 170 2.81 15.13 20.46
C PHE A 170 2.69 13.96 19.46
N GLU A 171 1.48 13.55 19.10
CA GLU A 171 1.26 12.49 18.10
C GLU A 171 1.86 12.87 16.73
N VAL A 172 1.95 14.17 16.41
CA VAL A 172 2.61 14.68 15.19
C VAL A 172 4.13 14.76 15.33
N LEU A 173 4.65 15.24 16.47
CA LEU A 173 6.09 15.45 16.66
C LEU A 173 6.88 14.16 16.96
N GLU A 174 6.28 13.19 17.65
CA GLU A 174 6.96 11.97 18.09
C GLU A 174 7.54 11.15 16.91
N PRO A 175 6.82 10.92 15.79
CA PRO A 175 7.40 10.27 14.61
C PRO A 175 8.59 11.03 13.99
N LEU A 176 8.58 12.37 14.01
CA LEU A 176 9.66 13.19 13.48
C LEU A 176 10.92 13.08 14.34
N HIS A 177 10.78 13.11 15.66
CA HIS A 177 11.91 12.87 16.54
C HIS A 177 12.44 11.44 16.43
N ALA A 178 11.56 10.44 16.30
CA ALA A 178 11.97 9.06 16.08
C ALA A 178 12.76 8.89 14.77
N MET A 179 12.45 9.69 13.73
CA MET A 179 13.25 9.75 12.50
C MET A 179 14.65 10.32 12.78
N MET A 180 14.77 11.40 13.56
CA MET A 180 16.07 11.98 13.93
C MET A 180 16.93 11.03 14.77
N GLU A 181 16.32 10.29 15.70
CA GLU A 181 17.01 9.30 16.55
C GLU A 181 17.62 8.16 15.73
N ARG A 182 17.02 7.79 14.58
CA ARG A 182 17.60 6.78 13.65
C ARG A 182 18.86 7.26 12.95
N GLY A 183 19.09 8.58 12.92
CA GLY A 183 20.26 9.21 12.31
C GLY A 183 20.13 9.44 10.80
N PRO A 184 20.91 10.39 10.26
CA PRO A 184 20.90 10.72 8.84
C PRO A 184 21.58 9.64 7.98
N GLN A 185 21.07 9.43 6.77
CA GLN A 185 21.63 8.51 5.78
C GLN A 185 22.23 9.24 4.57
N THR A 186 21.75 10.45 4.27
CA THR A 186 22.22 11.26 3.13
C THR A 186 23.00 12.50 3.55
N LEU A 187 23.70 13.13 2.60
CA LEU A 187 24.39 14.41 2.83
C LEU A 187 23.42 15.54 3.20
N LYS A 188 22.21 15.56 2.61
CA LYS A 188 21.19 16.56 2.93
C LYS A 188 20.64 16.37 4.34
N GLU A 189 20.38 15.13 4.73
CA GLU A 189 19.92 14.80 6.09
C GLU A 189 21.01 15.09 7.12
N THR A 190 22.28 14.77 6.81
CA THR A 190 23.42 15.13 7.65
C THR A 190 23.51 16.64 7.84
N SER A 191 23.34 17.41 6.77
CA SER A 191 23.34 18.88 6.83
C SER A 191 22.19 19.41 7.69
N PHE A 192 20.97 18.86 7.55
CA PHE A 192 19.84 19.21 8.41
C PHE A 192 20.12 18.90 9.88
N ASN A 193 20.64 17.71 10.18
CA ASN A 193 20.92 17.29 11.54
C ASN A 193 22.02 18.15 12.20
N GLN A 194 23.03 18.56 11.43
CA GLN A 194 24.05 19.48 11.92
C GLN A 194 23.51 20.88 12.21
N ALA A 195 22.56 21.36 11.39
CA ALA A 195 21.99 22.69 11.54
C ALA A 195 20.96 22.79 12.68
N TYR A 196 20.07 21.80 12.81
CA TYR A 196 18.90 21.87 13.70
C TYR A 196 18.81 20.75 14.73
N GLY A 197 19.61 19.68 14.61
CA GLY A 197 19.44 18.47 15.40
C GLY A 197 19.58 18.69 16.91
N ARG A 198 20.47 19.59 17.33
CA ARG A 198 20.65 19.94 18.75
C ARG A 198 19.39 20.60 19.33
N ASP A 199 18.89 21.62 18.65
CA ASP A 199 17.74 22.40 19.12
C ASP A 199 16.47 21.55 19.14
N LEU A 200 16.28 20.69 18.13
CA LEU A 200 15.17 19.74 18.08
C LEU A 200 15.25 18.70 19.20
N MET A 201 16.45 18.20 19.52
CA MET A 201 16.64 17.25 20.63
C MET A 201 16.33 17.90 21.98
N GLU A 202 16.81 19.13 22.19
CA GLU A 202 16.51 19.88 23.42
C GLU A 202 14.99 20.16 23.54
N ALA A 203 14.34 20.57 22.46
CA ALA A 203 12.88 20.74 22.43
C ALA A 203 12.13 19.45 22.80
N GLN A 204 12.60 18.29 22.32
CA GLN A 204 12.03 17.00 22.70
C GLN A 204 12.19 16.69 24.19
N GLU A 205 13.33 17.04 24.78
CA GLU A 205 13.56 16.84 26.21
C GLU A 205 12.60 17.68 27.06
N TRP A 206 12.36 18.93 26.66
CA TRP A 206 11.35 19.80 27.29
C TRP A 206 9.94 19.21 27.16
N CYS A 207 9.57 18.77 25.96
CA CYS A 207 8.32 18.04 25.72
C CYS A 207 8.16 16.82 26.65
N ARG A 208 9.21 16.00 26.79
CA ARG A 208 9.21 14.83 27.69
C ARG A 208 9.14 15.22 29.17
N LYS A 209 9.71 16.35 29.58
CA LYS A 209 9.57 16.89 30.95
C LYS A 209 8.13 17.31 31.23
N TYR A 210 7.52 18.07 30.32
CA TYR A 210 6.11 18.46 30.41
C TYR A 210 5.19 17.24 30.58
N MET A 211 5.40 16.17 29.79
CA MET A 211 4.61 14.94 29.91
C MET A 211 4.67 14.29 31.31
N LYS A 212 5.76 14.49 32.06
CA LYS A 212 5.94 13.97 33.42
C LYS A 212 5.43 14.93 34.48
N SER A 213 5.65 16.24 34.30
CA SER A 213 5.35 17.27 35.30
C SER A 213 3.92 17.81 35.21
N GLY A 214 3.32 17.80 34.01
CA GLY A 214 2.07 18.50 33.70
C GLY A 214 2.17 20.03 33.80
N ASN A 215 3.38 20.58 33.96
CA ASN A 215 3.60 22.00 34.17
C ASN A 215 3.76 22.74 32.84
N VAL A 216 2.80 23.62 32.52
CA VAL A 216 2.77 24.40 31.27
C VAL A 216 4.02 25.24 31.04
N LYS A 217 4.80 25.58 32.08
CA LYS A 217 6.07 26.30 31.90
C LYS A 217 7.19 25.48 31.25
N ASP A 218 7.03 24.15 31.20
CA ASP A 218 7.98 23.24 30.57
C ASP A 218 7.67 23.04 29.07
N LEU A 219 6.63 23.71 28.54
CA LEU A 219 6.12 23.61 27.17
C LEU A 219 6.25 24.94 26.40
#